data_AF-A0A845ANV8-F1
#
_entry.id   AF-A0A845ANV8-F1
#
_cell.length_a   1.000
_cell.length_b   1.000
_cell.length_c   1.000
_cell.angle_alpha   90.00
_cell.angle_beta   90.00
_cell.angle_gamma   90.00
#
_symmetry.space_group_name_H-M   'P 1'
#
loop_
_entity.id
_entity.type
_entity.pdbx_description
1 polymer ?
#
loop_
_entity_poly.entity_id
_entity_poly.type
_entity_poly.pdbx_seq_one_letter_code
_entity_poly.pdbx_strand_id
1 'polypeptide(L)'
;MLTFLQWYGAITAVIAAMIVASNIGSRITGWAFVLFVSSSAALVAWGFLSEDADGIGWQNICLLAINSWGVYRYLFRQKSDEAR
;
A
#
# COMPACT_ATOMS: atom_id res chain seq x y z
N MET A 1 18.71 -3.18 11.20
CA MET A 1 17.73 -3.99 10.43
C MET A 1 16.37 -3.32 10.37
N LEU A 2 15.74 -3.00 11.50
CA LEU A 2 14.40 -2.37 11.53
C LEU A 2 14.32 -1.01 10.80
N THR A 3 15.37 -0.19 10.86
CA THR A 3 15.47 1.07 10.10
C THR A 3 15.27 0.87 8.58
N PHE A 4 15.72 -0.26 8.04
CA PHE A 4 15.51 -0.58 6.62
C PHE A 4 14.02 -0.78 6.31
N LEU A 5 13.28 -1.51 7.17
CA LEU A 5 11.84 -1.70 7.01
C LEU A 5 11.08 -0.36 7.07
N GLN A 6 11.45 0.50 8.02
CA GLN A 6 10.87 1.83 8.19
C GLN A 6 11.04 2.69 6.94
N TRP A 7 12.28 2.83 6.45
CA TRP A 7 12.58 3.66 5.28
C TRP A 7 12.04 3.06 3.99
N TYR A 8 12.12 1.74 3.83
CA TYR A 8 11.52 1.04 2.69
C TYR A 8 10.01 1.30 2.63
N GLY A 9 9.31 1.13 3.76
CA GLY A 9 7.89 1.41 3.88
C GLY A 9 7.58 2.86 3.53
N ALA A 10 8.23 3.81 4.20
CA ALA A 10 8.00 5.24 3.98
C ALA A 10 8.21 5.65 2.51
N ILE A 11 9.34 5.29 1.90
CA ILE A 11 9.66 5.65 0.51
C ILE A 11 8.65 5.01 -0.45
N THR A 12 8.35 3.73 -0.27
CA THR A 12 7.41 3.00 -1.14
C THR A 12 6.00 3.58 -1.05
N ALA A 13 5.53 3.93 0.16
CA ALA A 13 4.24 4.60 0.34
C ALA A 13 4.20 5.97 -0.36
N VAL A 14 5.26 6.78 -0.24
CA VAL A 14 5.32 8.09 -0.89
C VAL A 14 5.27 7.96 -2.41
N ILE A 15 6.01 7.02 -2.98
CA ILE A 15 5.99 6.74 -4.43
C ILE A 15 4.58 6.28 -4.84
N ALA A 16 3.98 5.34 -4.11
CA ALA A 16 2.63 4.86 -4.39
C ALA A 16 1.60 6.00 -4.33
N ALA A 17 1.68 6.87 -3.32
CA ALA A 17 0.81 8.03 -3.17
C ALA A 17 0.94 8.99 -4.35
N MET A 18 2.17 9.25 -4.81
CA MET A 18 2.43 10.08 -5.98
C MET A 18 1.78 9.50 -7.25
N ILE A 19 1.90 8.17 -7.46
CA ILE A 19 1.29 7.50 -8.60
C ILE A 19 -0.25 7.61 -8.56
N VAL A 20 -0.87 7.38 -7.39
CA VAL A 20 -2.32 7.54 -7.23
C VAL A 20 -2.75 8.99 -7.48
N ALA A 21 -2.04 9.96 -6.90
CA ALA A 21 -2.33 11.38 -7.04
C ALA A 21 -2.20 11.88 -8.48
N SER A 22 -1.28 11.29 -9.27
CA SER A 22 -1.07 11.65 -10.67
C SER A 22 -2.22 11.23 -11.60
N ASN A 23 -3.13 10.34 -11.15
CA ASN A 23 -4.33 9.92 -11.88
C ASN A 23 -4.09 9.52 -13.36
N ILE A 24 -2.96 8.85 -13.64
CA ILE A 24 -2.52 8.57 -15.02
C ILE A 24 -3.37 7.46 -15.68
N GLY A 25 -3.99 6.59 -14.89
CA GLY A 25 -4.87 5.55 -15.40
C GLY A 25 -5.19 4.48 -14.36
N SER A 26 -6.34 3.83 -14.51
CA SER A 26 -6.88 2.94 -13.49
C SER A 26 -6.01 1.72 -13.19
N ARG A 27 -5.43 1.09 -14.23
CA ARG A 27 -4.53 -0.06 -14.05
C ARG A 27 -3.22 0.34 -13.36
N ILE A 28 -2.71 1.55 -13.65
CA ILE A 28 -1.52 2.11 -12.99
C ILE A 28 -1.82 2.40 -11.52
N THR A 29 -2.98 2.99 -11.22
CA THR A 29 -3.48 3.15 -9.85
C THR A 29 -3.58 1.80 -9.12
N GLY A 30 -4.03 0.74 -9.79
CA GLY A 30 -4.04 -0.62 -9.23
C GLY A 30 -2.65 -1.12 -8.82
N TRP A 31 -1.61 -0.86 -9.62
CA TRP A 31 -0.23 -1.19 -9.26
C TRP A 31 0.32 -0.31 -8.13
N ALA A 32 -0.12 0.95 -8.03
CA ALA A 32 0.21 1.78 -6.86
C ALA A 32 -0.37 1.19 -5.56
N PHE A 33 -1.57 0.61 -5.60
CA PHE A 33 -2.10 -0.12 -4.44
C PHE A 33 -1.28 -1.35 -4.08
N VAL A 34 -0.66 -2.05 -5.05
CA VAL A 34 0.28 -3.15 -4.76
C VAL A 34 1.52 -2.63 -4.03
N LEU A 35 2.06 -1.48 -4.44
CA LEU A 35 3.16 -0.83 -3.72
C LEU A 35 2.76 -0.43 -2.30
N PHE A 36 1.56 0.12 -2.12
CA PHE A 36 1.03 0.41 -0.79
C PHE A 36 0.87 -0.84 0.08
N VAL A 37 0.43 -1.98 -0.47
CA VAL A 37 0.39 -3.26 0.26
C VAL A 37 1.79 -3.66 0.74
N SER A 38 2.80 -3.58 -0.14
CA SER A 38 4.19 -3.88 0.22
C SER A 38 4.71 -2.97 1.34
N SER A 39 4.46 -1.66 1.21
CA SER A 39 4.80 -0.68 2.24
C SER A 39 4.13 -1.00 3.57
N SER A 40 2.82 -1.26 3.57
CA SER A 40 2.06 -1.57 4.78
C SER A 40 2.58 -2.84 5.46
N ALA A 41 2.93 -3.89 4.71
CA ALA A 41 3.53 -5.09 5.30
C ALA A 41 4.86 -4.79 6.01
N ALA A 42 5.73 -3.96 5.40
CA ALA A 42 6.98 -3.55 6.01
C ALA A 42 6.79 -2.69 7.27
N LEU A 43 5.82 -1.76 7.25
CA LEU A 43 5.52 -0.89 8.40
C LEU A 43 4.74 -1.60 9.51
N VAL A 44 3.96 -2.64 9.20
CA VAL A 44 3.40 -3.56 10.21
C VAL A 44 4.54 -4.27 10.93
N ALA A 45 5.46 -4.89 10.18
CA ALA A 45 6.61 -5.58 10.75
C ALA A 45 7.49 -4.63 11.58
N TRP A 46 7.78 -3.44 11.07
CA TRP A 46 8.52 -2.42 11.81
C TRP A 46 7.78 -1.97 13.07
N GLY A 47 6.48 -1.66 12.96
CA GLY A 47 5.68 -1.15 14.06
C GLY A 47 5.61 -2.08 15.28
N PHE A 48 5.56 -3.40 15.06
CA PHE A 48 5.52 -4.39 16.15
C PHE A 48 6.88 -4.89 16.62
N LEU A 49 7.95 -4.66 15.84
CA LEU A 49 9.31 -5.06 16.21
C LEU A 49 10.13 -3.90 16.80
N SER A 50 9.64 -2.66 16.68
CA SER A 50 10.25 -1.46 17.27
C SER A 50 9.60 -1.08 18.59
N GLU A 51 10.38 -0.49 19.49
CA GLU A 51 9.87 0.06 20.74
C GLU A 51 8.96 1.28 20.44
N ASP A 52 7.82 1.36 21.13
CA ASP A 52 6.85 2.46 21.07
C ASP A 52 6.26 2.79 19.67
N ALA A 53 6.26 1.83 18.73
CA ALA A 53 5.78 2.03 17.36
C ALA A 53 4.45 1.30 17.03
N ASP A 54 3.79 0.68 18.02
CA ASP A 54 2.59 -0.15 17.86
C ASP A 54 1.44 0.57 17.12
N GLY A 55 1.30 1.89 17.34
CA GLY A 55 0.29 2.71 16.66
C GLY A 55 0.46 2.73 15.13
N ILE A 56 1.71 2.82 14.65
CA ILE A 56 2.03 2.74 13.21
C ILE A 56 1.76 1.32 12.69
N GLY A 57 2.02 0.30 13.51
CA GLY A 57 1.72 -1.10 13.20
C GLY A 57 0.23 -1.32 12.93
N TRP A 58 -0.64 -0.94 13.87
CA TRP A 58 -2.10 -1.05 13.70
C TRP A 58 -2.65 -0.18 12.57
N GLN A 59 -2.15 1.05 12.41
CA GLN A 59 -2.50 1.87 11.25
C GLN A 59 -2.22 1.12 9.94
N ASN A 60 -1.04 0.49 9.83
CA ASN A 60 -0.67 -0.23 8.62
C ASN A 60 -1.40 -1.56 8.44
N ILE A 61 -1.93 -2.18 9.49
CA ILE A 61 -2.87 -3.31 9.33
C ILE A 61 -4.15 -2.86 8.65
N CYS A 62 -4.76 -1.76 9.13
CA CYS A 62 -5.96 -1.21 8.51
C CYS A 62 -5.69 -0.81 7.05
N LEU A 63 -4.54 -0.15 6.80
CA LEU A 63 -4.12 0.19 5.45
C LEU A 63 -3.87 -1.04 4.59
N LEU A 64 -3.30 -2.12 5.12
CA LEU A 64 -3.08 -3.36 4.37
C LEU A 64 -4.40 -3.91 3.82
N ALA A 65 -5.46 -3.90 4.63
CA ALA A 65 -6.79 -4.30 4.19
C ALA A 65 -7.37 -3.36 3.12
N ILE A 66 -7.29 -2.04 3.34
CA ILE A 66 -7.78 -1.02 2.39
C ILE A 66 -7.02 -1.08 1.06
N ASN A 67 -5.70 -1.22 1.11
CA ASN A 67 -4.83 -1.28 -0.06
C ASN A 67 -5.08 -2.58 -0.84
N SER A 68 -5.27 -3.70 -0.15
CA SER A 68 -5.65 -4.97 -0.78
C SER A 68 -7.01 -4.87 -1.48
N TRP A 69 -7.98 -4.17 -0.87
CA TRP A 69 -9.25 -3.85 -1.52
C TRP A 69 -9.05 -2.97 -2.77
N GLY A 70 -8.16 -1.98 -2.71
CA GLY A 70 -7.74 -1.19 -3.86
C GLY A 70 -7.19 -2.05 -4.99
N VAL A 71 -6.28 -2.98 -4.70
CA VAL A 71 -5.75 -3.95 -5.69
C VAL A 71 -6.88 -4.75 -6.34
N TYR A 72 -7.77 -5.33 -5.54
CA TYR A 72 -8.92 -6.09 -6.04
C TYR A 72 -9.80 -5.25 -6.98
N ARG A 73 -10.16 -4.03 -6.55
CA ARG A 73 -11.03 -3.12 -7.31
C ARG A 73 -10.42 -2.72 -8.65
N TYR A 74 -9.15 -2.32 -8.67
CA TYR A 74 -8.53 -1.71 -9.86
C TYR A 74 -7.92 -2.73 -10.82
N LEU A 75 -7.37 -3.86 -10.33
CA LEU A 75 -6.74 -4.86 -11.20
C LEU A 75 -7.67 -6.01 -11.60
N PHE A 76 -8.62 -6.39 -10.73
CA PHE A 76 -9.44 -7.59 -10.95
C PHE A 76 -10.89 -7.25 -11.29
N ARG A 77 -11.51 -6.26 -10.63
CA ARG A 77 -12.91 -5.94 -10.87
C ARG A 77 -13.17 -5.17 -12.18
N GLN A 78 -12.21 -4.37 -12.66
CA GLN A 78 -12.41 -3.55 -13.87
C GLN A 78 -12.53 -4.36 -15.18
N LYS A 79 -12.16 -5.64 -15.20
CA LYS A 79 -12.38 -6.49 -16.37
C LYS A 79 -13.86 -6.75 -16.69
N SER A 80 -14.81 -6.38 -15.82
CA SER A 80 -16.24 -6.50 -16.14
C SER A 80 -16.78 -5.34 -16.98
N ASP A 81 -16.12 -4.17 -16.97
CA ASP A 81 -16.70 -2.95 -17.53
C ASP A 81 -16.22 -2.68 -18.97
N GLU A 82 -15.07 -3.21 -19.39
CA GLU A 82 -14.60 -3.16 -20.79
C GLU A 82 -15.29 -4.20 -21.69
N ALA A 83 -16.11 -5.09 -21.14
CA ALA A 83 -16.91 -6.07 -21.89
C ALA A 83 -18.36 -5.61 -22.15
N ARG A 84 -18.69 -4.35 -21.90
CA ARG A 84 -20.01 -3.75 -22.12
C ARG A 84 -19.91 -2.48 -22.96
#